data_AF-A0A1H3NB81-F1
#
_entry.id   AF-A0A1H3NB81-F1
#
_cell.length_a   1.000
_cell.length_b   1.000
_cell.length_c   1.000
_cell.angle_alpha   90.00
_cell.angle_beta   90.00
_cell.angle_gamma   90.00
#
_symmetry.space_group_name_H-M   'P 1'
#
loop_
_entity.id
_entity.type
_entity.pdbx_description
1 polymer ?
#
loop_
_entity_poly.entity_id
_entity_poly.type
_entity_poly.pdbx_seq_one_letter_code
_entity_poly.pdbx_strand_id
1 'polypeptide(L)'
;MGVAPFLPAGVDLAARAASELGFSYRTMMTIAGHDSVNMKDVAPAITLFVSSVAGISHDEGEFTRDQDICAGTELLAEVVHRLMSGALDDH
;
A
#
# COMPACT_ATOMS: atom_id res chain seq x y z
N MET A 1 14.91 15.74 8.97
CA MET A 1 13.50 15.70 8.53
C MET A 1 13.23 14.30 8.01
N GLY A 2 12.70 13.42 8.85
CA GLY A 2 12.25 12.10 8.43
C GLY A 2 10.75 12.15 8.20
N VAL A 3 10.26 11.56 7.11
CA VAL A 3 8.83 11.34 6.92
C VAL A 3 8.37 10.44 8.06
N ALA A 4 7.47 10.93 8.92
CA ALA A 4 6.94 10.12 10.00
C ALA A 4 6.23 8.88 9.43
N PRO A 5 6.37 7.70 10.05
CA PRO A 5 5.83 6.46 9.51
C PRO A 5 4.29 6.51 9.42
N PHE A 6 3.73 5.70 8.53
CA PHE A 6 2.29 5.43 8.52
C PHE A 6 1.86 4.69 9.79
N LEU A 7 0.55 4.68 10.07
CA LEU A 7 -0.03 3.97 11.22
C LEU A 7 0.38 2.48 11.17
N PRO A 8 1.12 1.96 12.17
CA PRO A 8 1.59 0.58 12.15
C PRO A 8 0.47 -0.45 11.99
N ALA A 9 -0.68 -0.22 12.64
CA ALA A 9 -1.84 -1.10 12.52
C ALA A 9 -2.39 -1.19 11.09
N GLY A 10 -2.35 -0.08 10.32
CA GLY A 10 -2.76 -0.09 8.92
C GLY A 10 -1.77 -0.87 8.05
N VAL A 11 -0.47 -0.73 8.31
CA VAL A 11 0.57 -1.49 7.60
C VAL A 11 0.44 -2.99 7.88
N ASP A 12 0.21 -3.36 9.15
CA ASP A 12 0.00 -4.75 9.55
C ASP A 12 -1.29 -5.35 8.97
N LEU A 13 -2.36 -4.56 8.87
CA LEU A 13 -3.61 -4.97 8.23
C LEU A 13 -3.37 -5.31 6.76
N ALA A 14 -2.66 -4.46 6.03
CA ALA A 14 -2.32 -4.70 4.63
C ALA A 14 -1.39 -5.92 4.46
N ALA A 15 -0.40 -6.09 5.33
CA ALA A 15 0.49 -7.23 5.32
C ALA A 15 -0.26 -8.57 5.53
N ARG A 16 -1.22 -8.60 6.48
CA ARG A 16 -2.08 -9.77 6.70
C ARG A 16 -2.96 -10.06 5.50
N ALA A 17 -3.61 -9.04 4.93
CA ALA A 17 -4.41 -9.19 3.72
C ALA A 17 -3.58 -9.79 2.56
N ALA A 18 -2.37 -9.27 2.32
CA ALA A 18 -1.47 -9.81 1.29
C ALA A 18 -1.08 -11.27 1.58
N SER A 19 -0.77 -11.61 2.83
CA SER A 19 -0.45 -12.98 3.24
C SER A 19 -1.62 -13.95 3.03
N GLU A 20 -2.84 -13.54 3.34
CA GLU A 20 -4.04 -14.38 3.21
C GLU A 20 -4.44 -14.58 1.74
N LEU A 21 -4.20 -13.58 0.89
CA LEU A 21 -4.34 -13.67 -0.56
C LEU A 21 -3.19 -14.47 -1.24
N GLY A 22 -2.15 -14.85 -0.48
CA GLY A 22 -1.02 -15.63 -0.99
C GLY A 22 -0.01 -14.82 -1.80
N PHE A 23 0.01 -13.49 -1.65
CA PHE A 23 0.96 -12.62 -2.33
C PHE A 23 2.28 -12.51 -1.56
N SER A 24 3.40 -12.52 -2.28
CA SER A 24 4.68 -12.10 -1.71
C SER A 24 4.69 -10.59 -1.50
N TYR A 25 5.11 -10.13 -0.33
CA TYR A 25 5.19 -8.71 -0.03
C TYR A 25 6.43 -8.37 0.79
N ARG A 26 6.74 -7.08 0.87
CA ARG A 26 7.68 -6.51 1.83
C ARG A 26 7.19 -5.16 2.29
N THR A 27 7.45 -4.81 3.54
CA THR A 27 7.26 -3.44 4.03
C THR A 27 8.43 -2.58 3.59
N MET A 28 8.15 -1.38 3.10
CA MET A 28 9.19 -0.42 2.70
C MET A 28 8.80 1.02 3.03
N MET A 29 9.81 1.86 3.21
CA MET A 29 9.62 3.30 3.32
C MET A 29 9.49 3.89 1.92
N THR A 30 8.46 4.70 1.68
CA THR A 30 8.40 5.50 0.46
C THR A 30 9.35 6.69 0.57
N ILE A 31 10.11 6.91 -0.50
CA ILE A 31 10.95 8.11 -0.69
C ILE A 31 10.28 9.10 -1.65
N ALA A 32 9.19 8.69 -2.30
CA ALA A 32 8.42 9.49 -3.24
C ALA A 32 7.31 10.24 -2.52
N GLY A 33 6.97 11.43 -3.02
CA GLY A 33 5.80 12.16 -2.57
C GLY A 33 4.53 11.46 -3.05
N HIS A 34 3.66 11.07 -2.12
CA HIS A 34 2.31 10.61 -2.39
C HIS A 34 1.33 11.41 -1.53
N ASP A 35 0.09 11.58 -1.98
CA ASP A 35 -0.94 12.28 -1.21
C ASP A 35 -1.13 11.67 0.17
N SER A 36 -1.04 10.35 0.28
CA SER A 36 -1.08 9.58 1.53
C SER A 36 -0.09 10.07 2.58
N VAL A 37 1.10 10.54 2.17
CA VAL A 37 2.14 11.03 3.09
C VAL A 37 1.68 12.29 3.82
N ASN A 38 0.95 13.16 3.15
CA ASN A 38 0.34 14.33 3.80
C ASN A 38 -0.95 13.94 4.54
N MET A 39 -1.74 13.04 3.94
CA MET A 39 -3.03 12.61 4.51
C MET A 39 -2.88 11.89 5.86
N LYS A 40 -1.77 11.17 6.08
CA LYS A 40 -1.56 10.43 7.34
C LYS A 40 -1.54 11.31 8.60
N ASP A 41 -1.31 12.62 8.43
CA ASP A 41 -1.27 13.57 9.55
C ASP A 41 -2.68 14.09 9.91
N VAL A 42 -3.70 13.82 9.08
CA VAL A 42 -5.10 14.25 9.30
C VAL A 42 -6.08 13.09 9.39
N ALA A 43 -5.74 11.92 8.85
CA ALA A 43 -6.55 10.69 8.93
C ALA A 43 -5.64 9.45 8.81
N PRO A 44 -6.03 8.29 9.36
CA PRO A 44 -5.31 7.05 9.13
C PRO A 44 -5.14 6.77 7.63
N ALA A 45 -3.90 6.64 7.19
CA ALA A 45 -3.55 6.39 5.79
C ALA A 45 -2.43 5.36 5.69
N ILE A 46 -2.38 4.68 4.56
CA ILE A 46 -1.30 3.78 4.14
C ILE A 46 -1.12 3.89 2.61
N THR A 47 0.00 3.36 2.11
CA THR A 47 0.23 3.21 0.66
C THR A 47 0.59 1.77 0.34
N LEU A 48 -0.10 1.23 -0.66
CA LEU A 48 0.17 -0.09 -1.23
C LEU A 48 0.95 0.10 -2.53
N PHE A 49 1.98 -0.72 -2.75
CA PHE A 49 2.81 -0.68 -3.94
C PHE A 49 2.69 -1.96 -4.75
N VAL A 50 2.79 -1.83 -6.07
CA VAL A 50 3.02 -2.92 -7.02
C VAL A 50 4.37 -2.73 -7.69
N SER A 51 4.90 -3.79 -8.30
CA SER A 51 6.24 -3.76 -8.89
C SER A 51 6.23 -3.19 -10.31
N SER A 52 6.93 -2.09 -10.56
CA SER A 52 7.27 -1.65 -11.92
C SER A 52 8.49 -2.40 -12.44
N VAL A 53 8.44 -2.84 -13.70
CA VAL A 53 9.53 -3.53 -14.38
C VAL A 53 10.78 -2.64 -14.40
N ALA A 54 11.91 -3.21 -13.98
CA ALA A 54 13.19 -2.52 -13.81
C ALA A 54 13.16 -1.29 -12.86
N GLY A 55 12.07 -1.07 -12.11
CA GLY A 55 11.93 0.09 -11.22
C GLY A 55 11.87 1.43 -11.96
N ILE A 56 11.53 1.43 -13.24
CA ILE A 56 11.41 2.64 -14.06
C ILE A 56 10.12 3.37 -13.67
N SER A 57 10.19 4.69 -13.51
CA SER A 57 9.04 5.57 -13.31
C SER A 57 9.32 6.96 -13.88
N HIS A 58 8.26 7.72 -14.21
CA HIS A 58 8.35 9.03 -14.87
C HIS A 58 9.05 8.98 -16.23
N ASP A 59 8.87 7.88 -16.93
CA ASP A 59 9.50 7.57 -18.21
C ASP A 59 8.51 6.84 -19.12
N GLU A 60 8.62 7.00 -20.44
CA GLU A 60 7.70 6.37 -21.40
C GLU A 60 7.80 4.83 -21.40
N GLY A 61 8.93 4.28 -20.91
CA GLY A 61 9.14 2.86 -20.68
C GLY A 61 8.64 2.35 -19.32
N GLU A 62 7.97 3.19 -18.51
CA GLU A 62 7.33 2.77 -17.27
C GLU A 62 6.28 1.69 -17.56
N PHE A 63 6.47 0.51 -16.98
CA PHE A 63 5.63 -0.64 -17.23
C PHE A 63 5.45 -1.49 -15.98
N THR A 64 4.21 -1.85 -15.67
CA THR A 64 3.85 -2.81 -14.62
C THR A 64 3.12 -3.97 -15.30
N ARG A 65 3.45 -5.22 -14.95
CA ARG A 65 2.80 -6.38 -15.57
C ARG A 65 1.35 -6.47 -15.12
N ASP A 66 0.48 -6.94 -16.00
CA ASP A 66 -0.96 -7.13 -15.70
C ASP A 66 -1.18 -7.94 -14.42
N GLN A 67 -0.39 -9.01 -14.21
CA GLN A 67 -0.47 -9.83 -12.99
C GLN A 67 -0.21 -9.01 -11.71
N ASP A 68 0.71 -8.04 -11.75
CA ASP A 68 1.07 -7.24 -10.58
C ASP A 68 0.00 -6.16 -10.35
N ILE A 69 -0.59 -5.62 -11.42
CA ILE A 69 -1.74 -4.69 -11.36
C ILE A 69 -2.97 -5.39 -10.78
N CYS A 70 -3.28 -6.60 -11.24
CA CYS A 70 -4.40 -7.40 -10.74
C CYS A 70 -4.21 -7.74 -9.26
N ALA A 71 -3.02 -8.22 -8.87
CA ALA A 71 -2.72 -8.53 -7.47
C ALA A 71 -2.82 -7.28 -6.57
N GLY A 72 -2.32 -6.13 -7.04
CA GLY A 72 -2.45 -4.86 -6.32
C GLY A 72 -3.91 -4.41 -6.16
N THR A 73 -4.73 -4.62 -7.19
CA THR A 73 -6.16 -4.29 -7.16
C THR A 73 -6.93 -5.20 -6.20
N GLU A 74 -6.63 -6.49 -6.21
CA GLU A 74 -7.22 -7.48 -5.29
C GLU A 74 -6.84 -7.17 -3.83
N LEU A 75 -5.56 -6.86 -3.57
CA LEU A 75 -5.11 -6.43 -2.26
C LEU A 75 -5.78 -5.13 -1.81
N LEU A 76 -5.91 -4.14 -2.69
CA LEU A 76 -6.61 -2.90 -2.39
C LEU A 76 -8.07 -3.16 -1.99
N ALA A 77 -8.78 -3.99 -2.76
CA ALA A 77 -10.17 -4.33 -2.48
C ALA A 77 -10.32 -5.01 -1.11
N GLU A 78 -9.45 -5.97 -0.79
CA GLU A 78 -9.46 -6.67 0.50
C GLU A 78 -9.17 -5.72 1.68
N VAL A 79 -8.18 -4.85 1.54
CA VAL A 79 -7.85 -3.84 2.57
C VAL A 79 -9.02 -2.90 2.80
N VAL A 80 -9.64 -2.38 1.74
CA VAL A 80 -10.83 -1.52 1.84
C VAL A 80 -11.98 -2.27 2.51
N HIS A 81 -12.21 -3.54 2.15
CA HIS A 81 -13.25 -4.36 2.77
C HIS A 81 -13.06 -4.50 4.29
N ARG A 82 -11.83 -4.77 4.75
CA ARG A 82 -11.51 -4.86 6.18
C ARG A 82 -11.71 -3.53 6.90
N LEU A 83 -11.27 -2.42 6.30
CA LEU A 83 -11.46 -1.07 6.85
C LEU A 83 -12.96 -0.74 7.00
N MET A 84 -13.76 -1.03 5.98
CA MET A 84 -15.21 -0.83 6.02
C MET A 84 -15.92 -1.74 7.03
N SER A 85 -15.29 -2.85 7.41
CA SER A 85 -15.79 -3.79 8.41
C SER A 85 -15.31 -3.45 9.83
N GLY A 86 -14.69 -2.28 10.03
CA GLY A 86 -14.28 -1.77 11.33
C GLY A 86 -12.95 -2.34 11.86
N ALA A 87 -12.11 -2.90 10.98
CA ALA A 87 -10.86 -3.55 11.40
C ALA A 87 -9.85 -2.61 12.10
N LEU A 88 -10.05 -1.29 12.02
CA LEU A 88 -9.24 -0.28 12.71
C LEU A 88 -10.06 0.71 13.55
N ASP A 89 -11.32 0.41 13.90
CA ASP A 89 -12.18 1.35 14.65
C ASP A 89 -11.67 1.63 16.08
N ASP A 90 -10.85 0.73 16.62
CA ASP A 90 -10.23 0.85 17.95
C ASP A 90 -8.88 1.62 17.95
N HIS A 91 -8.50 2.24 16.82
CA HIS A 91 -7.26 3.00 16.62
C HIS A 91 -7.50 4.49 16.41
#